data_AF-A0A1W9WNZ7-F1
#
_entry.id   AF-A0A1W9WNZ7-F1
#
_cell.length_a   1.000
_cell.length_b   1.000
_cell.length_c   1.000
_cell.angle_alpha   90.00
_cell.angle_beta   90.00
_cell.angle_gamma   90.00
#
_symmetry.space_group_name_H-M   'P 1'
#
loop_
_entity.id
_entity.type
_entity.pdbx_description
1 polymer ?
#
loop_
_entity_poly.entity_id
_entity_poly.type
_entity_poly.pdbx_seq_one_letter_code
_entity_poly.pdbx_strand_id
1 'polypeptide(L)'
;MIRHDPDLTFTLDEVDMLVGSRFKQRYAKKIGDDYYMLPAQWNVETMEWVPYNPKKDWWAAEKGLYPKEWHKRPNSKLCEGCHTTGFDIQTKKPVEQNIACEACHGPGRLHAKTEENADIINPARLSHERGNMICFQCHIRGRPPKGEFETYAWAVGYKPGDDLRKYWVYSKPSGKNQYGLWADGYARKNRVQGNTFIQSKMYHKGVRCYTCHDPHGTRHTAFTVKSAETNSLCLSCHGEKTQSAVFKNDLSEHTHHNATSSGSKCIECHMPKTGKNAVKWDSRDHSFTFISPLSTIRFGTPNGCNNCHTDKTPEWALKEVTDWTFLK
;
A
#
# COMPACT_ATOMS: atom_id res chain seq x y z
N MET A 1 -35.84 -10.75 1.32
CA MET A 1 -36.08 -9.31 1.08
C MET A 1 -34.81 -8.73 0.49
N ILE A 2 -34.85 -8.22 -0.74
CA ILE A 2 -33.72 -7.47 -1.31
C ILE A 2 -33.70 -6.14 -0.56
N ARG A 3 -32.67 -5.93 0.26
CA ARG A 3 -32.49 -4.68 1.01
C ARG A 3 -32.12 -3.60 -0.02
N HIS A 4 -33.03 -2.66 -0.27
CA HIS A 4 -32.74 -1.54 -1.15
C HIS A 4 -31.70 -0.64 -0.46
N ASP A 5 -30.50 -0.59 -1.02
CA ASP A 5 -29.41 0.27 -0.54
C ASP A 5 -29.27 1.46 -1.51
N PRO A 6 -29.43 2.72 -1.06
CA PRO A 6 -29.39 3.88 -1.94
C PRO A 6 -28.01 4.11 -2.59
N ASP A 7 -26.94 3.57 -2.01
CA ASP A 7 -25.58 3.71 -2.56
C ASP A 7 -25.25 2.62 -3.59
N LEU A 8 -26.04 1.53 -3.64
CA LEU A 8 -25.95 0.51 -4.67
C LEU A 8 -26.72 0.94 -5.93
N THR A 9 -25.97 1.39 -6.94
CA THR A 9 -26.50 2.05 -8.14
C THR A 9 -26.48 1.17 -9.39
N PHE A 10 -26.27 -0.14 -9.24
CA PHE A 10 -26.25 -1.14 -10.31
C PHE A 10 -26.77 -2.49 -9.81
N THR A 11 -27.15 -3.39 -10.72
CA THR A 11 -27.53 -4.77 -10.37
C THR A 11 -26.40 -5.77 -10.63
N LEU A 12 -26.48 -6.95 -10.03
CA LEU A 12 -25.45 -8.00 -10.21
C LEU A 12 -25.30 -8.42 -11.67
N ASP A 13 -26.38 -8.36 -12.47
CA ASP A 13 -26.36 -8.70 -13.90
C ASP A 13 -25.52 -7.74 -14.75
N GLU A 14 -25.15 -6.58 -14.19
CA GLU A 14 -24.26 -5.62 -14.84
C GLU A 14 -22.78 -5.83 -14.52
N VAL A 15 -22.46 -6.79 -13.65
CA VAL A 15 -21.10 -7.02 -13.15
C VAL A 15 -20.42 -8.13 -13.95
N ASP A 16 -19.34 -7.78 -14.65
CA ASP A 16 -18.50 -8.74 -15.37
C ASP A 16 -17.19 -9.05 -14.63
N MET A 17 -16.78 -8.19 -13.70
CA MET A 17 -15.53 -8.35 -12.94
C MET A 17 -15.62 -7.75 -11.54
N LEU A 18 -14.97 -8.43 -10.58
CA LEU A 18 -14.79 -7.98 -9.20
C LEU A 18 -13.30 -7.78 -8.91
N VAL A 19 -12.94 -6.65 -8.31
CA VAL A 19 -11.57 -6.32 -7.90
C VAL A 19 -11.50 -6.09 -6.39
N GLY A 20 -10.66 -6.89 -5.73
CA GLY A 20 -10.36 -6.82 -4.30
C GLY A 20 -11.30 -7.67 -3.43
N SER A 21 -10.75 -8.22 -2.34
CA SER A 21 -11.49 -9.14 -1.46
C SER A 21 -11.42 -8.78 0.03
N ARG A 22 -10.37 -8.08 0.46
CA ARG A 22 -10.04 -7.92 1.89
C ARG A 22 -10.61 -6.67 2.55
N PHE A 23 -10.37 -5.50 1.97
CA PHE A 23 -10.80 -4.21 2.55
C PHE A 23 -12.10 -3.71 1.92
N LYS A 24 -12.20 -3.91 0.62
CA LYS A 24 -13.30 -3.45 -0.21
C LYS A 24 -13.36 -4.26 -1.49
N GLN A 25 -14.55 -4.38 -2.03
CA GLN A 25 -14.82 -4.98 -3.33
C GLN A 25 -15.30 -3.87 -4.26
N ARG A 26 -14.80 -3.88 -5.50
CA ARG A 26 -15.23 -2.97 -6.55
C ARG A 26 -15.59 -3.77 -7.77
N TYR A 27 -16.53 -3.25 -8.54
CA TYR A 27 -17.18 -4.00 -9.59
C TYR A 27 -16.97 -3.26 -10.91
N ALA A 28 -16.85 -4.00 -12.01
CA ALA A 28 -16.67 -3.44 -13.32
C ALA A 28 -17.54 -4.16 -14.34
N LYS A 29 -18.02 -3.40 -15.33
CA LYS A 29 -18.79 -3.86 -16.48
C LYS A 29 -17.90 -3.85 -17.71
N LYS A 30 -18.04 -4.87 -18.55
CA LYS A 30 -17.38 -4.95 -19.84
C LYS A 30 -18.16 -4.12 -20.86
N ILE A 31 -17.46 -3.24 -21.56
CA ILE A 31 -18.04 -2.45 -22.66
C ILE A 31 -17.06 -2.55 -23.83
N GLY A 32 -17.47 -3.27 -24.88
CA GLY A 32 -16.57 -3.60 -26.00
C GLY A 32 -15.43 -4.52 -25.55
N ASP A 33 -14.19 -4.05 -25.71
CA ASP A 33 -12.96 -4.78 -25.42
C ASP A 33 -12.29 -4.37 -24.09
N ASP A 34 -12.97 -3.55 -23.27
CA ASP A 34 -12.43 -3.02 -22.01
C ASP A 34 -13.43 -3.15 -20.86
N TYR A 35 -12.95 -2.89 -19.65
CA TYR A 35 -13.76 -2.88 -18.43
C TYR A 35 -13.84 -1.46 -17.87
N TYR A 36 -14.99 -1.13 -17.29
CA TYR A 36 -15.26 0.17 -16.71
C TYR A 36 -15.86 -0.01 -15.32
N MET A 37 -15.31 0.70 -14.34
CA MET A 37 -15.76 0.57 -12.95
C MET A 37 -17.21 1.02 -12.78
N LEU A 38 -17.92 0.35 -11.88
CA LEU A 38 -19.27 0.73 -11.48
C LEU A 38 -19.23 1.68 -10.27
N PRO A 39 -20.21 2.59 -10.12
CA PRO A 39 -20.13 3.71 -9.18
C PRO A 39 -20.43 3.39 -7.70
N ALA A 40 -20.35 2.12 -7.30
CA ALA A 40 -20.44 1.71 -5.89
C ALA A 40 -19.31 0.74 -5.52
N GLN A 41 -18.93 0.74 -4.24
CA GLN A 41 -18.02 -0.25 -3.67
C GLN A 41 -18.63 -0.82 -2.38
N TRP A 42 -18.30 -2.08 -2.09
CA TRP A 42 -18.64 -2.73 -0.83
C TRP A 42 -17.45 -2.61 0.13
N ASN A 43 -17.66 -2.08 1.34
CA ASN A 43 -16.65 -2.09 2.40
C ASN A 43 -16.82 -3.36 3.25
N VAL A 44 -15.78 -4.19 3.29
CA VAL A 44 -15.86 -5.52 3.94
C VAL A 44 -15.98 -5.40 5.45
N GLU A 45 -15.22 -4.49 6.07
CA GLU A 45 -15.20 -4.32 7.53
C GLU A 45 -16.51 -3.75 8.08
N THR A 46 -17.09 -2.74 7.42
CA THR A 46 -18.33 -2.10 7.88
C THR A 46 -19.59 -2.78 7.36
N MET A 47 -19.46 -3.67 6.37
CA MET A 47 -20.57 -4.35 5.71
C MET A 47 -21.58 -3.36 5.08
N GLU A 48 -21.05 -2.33 4.42
CA GLU A 48 -21.83 -1.26 3.82
C GLU A 48 -21.45 -1.02 2.36
N TRP A 49 -22.45 -0.70 1.54
CA TRP A 49 -22.23 -0.05 0.26
C TRP A 49 -21.87 1.41 0.48
N VAL A 50 -20.93 1.92 -0.31
CA VAL A 50 -20.60 3.34 -0.34
C VAL A 50 -20.39 3.82 -1.77
N PRO A 51 -20.67 5.10 -2.08
CA PRO A 51 -20.45 5.64 -3.41
C PRO A 51 -18.98 5.56 -3.80
N TYR A 52 -18.72 4.99 -4.98
CA TYR A 52 -17.40 4.94 -5.56
C TYR A 52 -17.35 5.84 -6.78
N ASN A 53 -17.03 7.11 -6.57
CA ASN A 53 -16.87 8.08 -7.66
C ASN A 53 -15.38 8.33 -7.94
N PRO A 54 -14.96 8.47 -9.21
CA PRO A 54 -13.57 8.74 -9.53
C PRO A 54 -13.21 10.14 -9.01
N LYS A 55 -12.00 10.25 -8.47
CA LYS A 55 -11.45 11.53 -8.03
C LYS A 55 -10.57 12.10 -9.13
N LYS A 56 -10.31 13.41 -9.07
CA LYS A 56 -9.34 14.08 -9.95
C LYS A 56 -7.96 13.43 -9.80
N ASP A 57 -7.47 12.77 -10.86
CA ASP A 57 -6.12 12.23 -10.91
C ASP A 57 -5.13 13.35 -11.14
N TRP A 58 -4.37 13.68 -10.11
CA TRP A 58 -3.42 14.80 -10.13
C TRP A 58 -2.46 14.77 -11.33
N TRP A 59 -2.06 13.58 -11.79
CA TRP A 59 -1.11 13.42 -12.90
C TRP A 59 -1.75 13.55 -14.28
N ALA A 60 -3.07 13.39 -14.37
CA ALA A 60 -3.82 13.41 -15.64
C ALA A 60 -4.71 14.65 -15.80
N ALA A 61 -5.01 15.34 -14.70
CA ALA A 61 -6.11 16.28 -14.68
C ALA A 61 -5.80 17.65 -15.30
N GLU A 62 -4.55 18.11 -15.24
CA GLU A 62 -4.14 19.34 -15.95
C GLU A 62 -4.28 19.18 -17.48
N LYS A 63 -4.12 17.95 -17.97
CA LYS A 63 -4.22 17.58 -19.38
C LYS A 63 -5.63 17.14 -19.79
N GLY A 64 -6.58 17.08 -18.84
CA GLY A 64 -7.94 16.60 -19.11
C GLY A 64 -8.01 15.15 -19.64
N LEU A 65 -7.02 14.30 -19.37
CA LEU A 65 -6.92 12.97 -20.01
C LEU A 65 -8.10 12.04 -19.67
N TYR A 66 -8.69 12.20 -18.48
CA TYR A 66 -9.79 11.37 -18.02
C TYR A 66 -10.94 12.21 -17.46
N PRO A 67 -12.16 12.03 -17.99
CA PRO A 67 -13.39 12.59 -17.43
C PRO A 67 -13.71 12.05 -16.02
N LYS A 68 -14.75 12.60 -15.39
CA LYS A 68 -15.20 12.21 -14.04
C LYS A 68 -16.16 11.02 -14.05
N GLU A 69 -16.54 10.51 -15.22
CA GLU A 69 -17.51 9.44 -15.37
C GLU A 69 -16.80 8.10 -15.56
N TRP A 70 -17.13 7.07 -14.77
CA TRP A 70 -16.41 5.80 -14.86
C TRP A 70 -16.50 5.12 -16.21
N HIS A 71 -17.61 5.25 -16.93
CA HIS A 71 -17.77 4.69 -18.27
C HIS A 71 -16.86 5.34 -19.33
N LYS A 72 -16.10 6.40 -18.98
CA LYS A 72 -15.08 7.04 -19.83
C LYS A 72 -13.66 6.78 -19.32
N ARG A 73 -13.49 5.81 -18.42
CA ARG A 73 -12.25 5.57 -17.67
C ARG A 73 -11.88 4.08 -17.78
N PRO A 74 -11.24 3.68 -18.89
CA PRO A 74 -10.96 2.27 -19.17
C PRO A 74 -10.00 1.66 -18.14
N ASN A 75 -10.30 0.46 -17.69
CA ASN A 75 -9.45 -0.29 -16.77
C ASN A 75 -8.11 -0.64 -17.39
N SER A 76 -8.05 -0.94 -18.70
CA SER A 76 -6.78 -1.22 -19.40
C SER A 76 -5.70 -0.16 -19.15
N LYS A 77 -6.12 1.10 -19.05
CA LYS A 77 -5.22 2.24 -18.80
C LYS A 77 -5.00 2.52 -17.31
N LEU A 78 -5.99 2.25 -16.46
CA LEU A 78 -6.01 2.76 -15.09
C LEU A 78 -5.76 1.72 -14.00
N CYS A 79 -6.05 0.46 -14.28
CA CYS A 79 -6.20 -0.59 -13.28
C CYS A 79 -5.40 -1.85 -13.63
N GLU A 80 -5.49 -2.31 -14.88
CA GLU A 80 -5.10 -3.67 -15.27
C GLU A 80 -3.64 -4.01 -14.94
N GLY A 81 -2.68 -3.13 -15.24
CA GLY A 81 -1.28 -3.42 -14.94
C GLY A 81 -0.91 -3.53 -13.45
N CYS A 82 -1.83 -3.25 -12.53
CA CYS A 82 -1.66 -3.53 -11.11
C CYS A 82 -2.63 -4.60 -10.57
N HIS A 83 -3.56 -5.10 -11.38
CA HIS A 83 -4.64 -5.99 -10.96
C HIS A 83 -4.70 -7.30 -11.76
N THR A 84 -3.89 -7.43 -12.82
CA THR A 84 -3.74 -8.65 -13.61
C THR A 84 -2.28 -8.97 -13.88
N THR A 85 -2.03 -10.16 -14.43
CA THR A 85 -0.68 -10.64 -14.75
C THR A 85 -0.46 -10.61 -16.26
N GLY A 86 0.65 -9.98 -16.67
CA GLY A 86 1.05 -9.94 -18.09
C GLY A 86 0.07 -9.20 -18.99
N PHE A 87 -0.54 -8.08 -18.53
CA PHE A 87 -1.49 -7.34 -19.35
C PHE A 87 -0.88 -6.78 -20.64
N ASP A 88 -1.41 -7.21 -21.78
CA ASP A 88 -1.03 -6.73 -23.10
C ASP A 88 -1.90 -5.52 -23.49
N ILE A 89 -1.25 -4.38 -23.74
CA ILE A 89 -1.93 -3.12 -24.07
C ILE A 89 -2.51 -3.08 -25.48
N GLN A 90 -2.01 -3.90 -26.40
CA GLN A 90 -2.48 -3.98 -27.79
C GLN A 90 -3.72 -4.84 -27.86
N THR A 91 -3.71 -6.02 -27.22
CA THR A 91 -4.86 -6.92 -27.24
C THR A 91 -5.87 -6.62 -26.13
N LYS A 92 -5.52 -5.76 -25.16
CA LYS A 92 -6.28 -5.45 -23.94
C LYS A 92 -6.67 -6.70 -23.15
N LYS A 93 -5.76 -7.66 -23.07
CA LYS A 93 -6.00 -8.94 -22.38
C LYS A 93 -4.84 -9.24 -21.44
N PRO A 94 -5.12 -9.72 -20.22
CA PRO A 94 -4.09 -10.31 -19.39
C PRO A 94 -3.77 -11.74 -19.85
N VAL A 95 -2.56 -12.18 -19.51
CA VAL A 95 -2.21 -13.61 -19.55
C VAL A 95 -3.00 -14.35 -18.49
N GLU A 96 -3.11 -13.77 -17.29
CA GLU A 96 -3.89 -14.33 -16.20
C GLU A 96 -4.65 -13.23 -15.44
N GLN A 97 -5.89 -13.54 -15.07
CA GLN A 97 -6.66 -12.72 -14.15
C GLN A 97 -6.04 -12.82 -12.74
N ASN A 98 -6.04 -11.71 -12.00
CA ASN A 98 -5.37 -11.56 -10.70
C ASN A 98 -3.84 -11.43 -10.76
N ILE A 99 -3.24 -11.24 -9.59
CA ILE A 99 -1.79 -11.17 -9.39
C ILE A 99 -1.27 -12.58 -9.13
N ALA A 100 -0.70 -13.17 -10.17
CA ALA A 100 -0.23 -14.55 -10.19
C ALA A 100 1.30 -14.62 -10.21
N CYS A 101 1.84 -15.84 -10.35
CA CYS A 101 3.26 -16.15 -10.23
C CYS A 101 4.14 -15.21 -11.08
N GLU A 102 3.78 -15.04 -12.35
CA GLU A 102 4.57 -14.28 -13.32
C GLU A 102 4.58 -12.76 -13.06
N ALA A 103 3.64 -12.24 -12.26
CA ALA A 103 3.64 -10.83 -11.86
C ALA A 103 4.88 -10.48 -10.99
N CYS A 104 5.42 -11.47 -10.27
CA CYS A 104 6.61 -11.33 -9.44
C CYS A 104 7.82 -12.09 -9.97
N HIS A 105 7.60 -13.18 -10.71
CA HIS A 105 8.65 -14.06 -11.22
C HIS A 105 8.97 -13.87 -12.71
N GLY A 106 8.24 -12.97 -13.39
CA GLY A 106 8.37 -12.75 -14.83
C GLY A 106 7.82 -13.91 -15.65
N PRO A 107 7.88 -13.83 -16.99
CA PRO A 107 7.37 -14.88 -17.87
C PRO A 107 8.08 -16.22 -17.64
N GLY A 108 7.33 -17.25 -17.25
CA GLY A 108 7.82 -18.57 -16.86
C GLY A 108 7.91 -19.58 -18.00
N ARG A 109 7.56 -19.21 -19.24
CA ARG A 109 7.52 -20.15 -20.38
C ARG A 109 8.81 -20.96 -20.58
N LEU A 110 9.98 -20.32 -20.42
CA LEU A 110 11.26 -21.01 -20.56
C LEU A 110 11.47 -22.00 -19.41
N HIS A 111 11.30 -21.53 -18.17
CA HIS A 111 11.35 -22.36 -16.96
C HIS A 111 10.37 -23.54 -17.01
N ALA A 112 9.15 -23.36 -17.51
CA ALA A 112 8.19 -24.44 -17.66
C ALA A 112 8.62 -25.51 -18.67
N LYS A 113 9.53 -25.18 -19.60
CA LYS A 113 10.07 -26.12 -20.60
C LYS A 113 11.32 -26.83 -20.11
N THR A 114 12.18 -26.12 -19.38
CA THR A 114 13.50 -26.60 -18.97
C THR A 114 13.53 -27.14 -17.54
N GLU A 115 12.58 -26.70 -16.71
CA GLU A 115 12.52 -26.92 -15.26
C GLU A 115 13.71 -26.32 -14.50
N GLU A 116 14.52 -25.49 -15.17
CA GLU A 116 15.73 -24.90 -14.60
C GLU A 116 15.40 -23.65 -13.78
N ASN A 117 15.93 -23.59 -12.56
CA ASN A 117 15.75 -22.44 -11.66
C ASN A 117 16.36 -21.14 -12.21
N ALA A 118 17.29 -21.23 -13.17
CA ALA A 118 17.91 -20.07 -13.80
C ALA A 118 16.99 -19.38 -14.81
N ASP A 119 15.97 -20.08 -15.31
CA ASP A 119 15.10 -19.61 -16.39
C ASP A 119 13.85 -18.86 -15.89
N ILE A 120 13.80 -18.58 -14.59
CA ILE A 120 12.74 -17.78 -13.94
C ILE A 120 13.36 -16.82 -12.92
N ILE A 121 12.76 -15.63 -12.77
CA ILE A 121 13.25 -14.67 -11.78
C ILE A 121 12.94 -15.22 -10.39
N ASN A 122 13.96 -15.29 -9.55
CA ASN A 122 13.78 -15.46 -8.11
C ASN A 122 14.03 -14.09 -7.43
N PRO A 123 13.00 -13.42 -6.90
CA PRO A 123 13.14 -12.13 -6.23
C PRO A 123 14.20 -12.12 -5.12
N ALA A 124 14.42 -13.24 -4.42
CA ALA A 124 15.39 -13.37 -3.34
C ALA A 124 16.86 -13.26 -3.81
N ARG A 125 17.12 -13.59 -5.08
CA ARG A 125 18.44 -13.51 -5.73
C ARG A 125 18.75 -12.13 -6.30
N LEU A 126 17.77 -11.22 -6.34
CA LEU A 126 17.96 -9.85 -6.81
C LEU A 126 18.61 -8.96 -5.74
N SER A 127 19.21 -7.85 -6.17
CA SER A 127 19.56 -6.77 -5.24
C SER A 127 18.32 -6.29 -4.47
N HIS A 128 18.50 -5.77 -3.25
CA HIS A 128 17.35 -5.34 -2.45
C HIS A 128 16.51 -4.26 -3.14
N GLU A 129 17.12 -3.39 -3.95
CA GLU A 129 16.41 -2.41 -4.75
C GLU A 129 15.52 -3.08 -5.79
N ARG A 130 16.05 -4.01 -6.59
CA ARG A 130 15.31 -4.71 -7.65
C ARG A 130 14.24 -5.63 -7.09
N GLY A 131 14.55 -6.35 -6.01
CA GLY A 131 13.58 -7.19 -5.30
C GLY A 131 12.39 -6.37 -4.76
N ASN A 132 12.65 -5.20 -4.19
CA ASN A 132 11.57 -4.31 -3.72
C ASN A 132 10.79 -3.66 -4.87
N MET A 133 11.43 -3.39 -6.01
CA MET A 133 10.76 -2.82 -7.18
C MET A 133 9.64 -3.71 -7.74
N ILE A 134 9.73 -5.04 -7.55
CA ILE A 134 8.66 -5.98 -7.88
C ILE A 134 7.38 -5.66 -7.10
N CYS A 135 7.50 -5.34 -5.80
CA CYS A 135 6.34 -4.93 -5.01
C CYS A 135 5.90 -3.51 -5.38
N PHE A 136 6.85 -2.62 -5.66
CA PHE A 136 6.59 -1.22 -5.96
C PHE A 136 5.84 -1.01 -7.27
N GLN A 137 5.90 -1.93 -8.24
CA GLN A 137 5.13 -1.83 -9.49
C GLN A 137 3.64 -1.56 -9.22
N CYS A 138 3.11 -2.12 -8.13
CA CYS A 138 1.76 -1.87 -7.65
C CYS A 138 1.74 -0.97 -6.40
N HIS A 139 2.61 -1.18 -5.42
CA HIS A 139 2.53 -0.55 -4.09
C HIS A 139 3.23 0.82 -3.99
N ILE A 140 3.53 1.47 -5.12
CA ILE A 140 4.04 2.83 -5.16
C ILE A 140 3.13 3.75 -5.98
N ARG A 141 2.79 4.92 -5.42
CA ARG A 141 2.17 6.01 -6.19
C ARG A 141 3.21 6.77 -6.97
N GLY A 142 2.77 7.21 -8.12
CA GLY A 142 3.59 7.93 -9.09
C GLY A 142 2.76 8.37 -10.26
N ARG A 143 3.45 8.61 -11.36
CA ARG A 143 2.86 8.91 -12.66
C ARG A 143 3.67 8.20 -13.75
N PRO A 144 3.08 7.99 -14.94
CA PRO A 144 3.85 7.55 -16.08
C PRO A 144 4.93 8.59 -16.45
N PRO A 145 6.02 8.16 -17.12
CA PRO A 145 6.92 9.09 -17.80
C PRO A 145 6.18 9.84 -18.91
N LYS A 146 6.73 10.98 -19.34
CA LYS A 146 6.20 11.69 -20.52
C LYS A 146 6.49 10.86 -21.77
N GLY A 147 5.58 10.86 -22.73
CA GLY A 147 5.75 10.16 -24.01
C GLY A 147 4.61 9.17 -24.27
N GLU A 148 4.93 8.08 -24.94
CA GLU A 148 3.98 7.09 -25.48
C GLU A 148 2.98 6.57 -24.43
N PHE A 149 3.44 6.29 -23.21
CA PHE A 149 2.62 5.69 -22.16
C PHE A 149 2.05 6.70 -21.16
N GLU A 150 2.02 8.00 -21.49
CA GLU A 150 1.56 9.04 -20.58
C GLU A 150 0.08 8.91 -20.18
N THR A 151 -0.71 8.11 -20.91
CA THR A 151 -2.09 7.76 -20.55
C THR A 151 -2.22 6.45 -19.76
N TYR A 152 -1.21 6.00 -19.02
CA TYR A 152 -1.31 4.76 -18.23
C TYR A 152 -0.98 5.02 -16.76
N ALA A 153 -1.84 4.55 -15.85
CA ALA A 153 -1.69 4.71 -14.39
C ALA A 153 -0.82 3.62 -13.73
N TRP A 154 0.02 2.95 -14.54
CA TRP A 154 0.87 1.84 -14.15
C TRP A 154 2.12 1.77 -15.05
N ALA A 155 3.09 0.96 -14.65
CA ALA A 155 4.41 0.87 -15.26
C ALA A 155 4.42 -0.01 -16.53
N VAL A 156 3.88 0.51 -17.63
CA VAL A 156 3.81 -0.22 -18.92
C VAL A 156 5.19 -0.71 -19.35
N GLY A 157 5.31 -2.01 -19.63
CA GLY A 157 6.53 -2.64 -20.12
C GLY A 157 7.54 -3.07 -19.04
N TYR A 158 7.29 -2.76 -17.75
CA TYR A 158 8.13 -3.25 -16.65
C TYR A 158 8.05 -4.78 -16.54
N LYS A 159 9.20 -5.44 -16.36
CA LYS A 159 9.27 -6.87 -16.00
C LYS A 159 9.99 -7.04 -14.66
N PRO A 160 9.61 -8.04 -13.85
CA PRO A 160 10.34 -8.34 -12.62
C PRO A 160 11.84 -8.51 -12.85
N GLY A 161 12.65 -7.80 -12.05
CA GLY A 161 14.10 -7.74 -12.23
C GLY A 161 14.61 -6.49 -12.94
N ASP A 162 13.76 -5.78 -13.69
CA ASP A 162 14.13 -4.52 -14.34
C ASP A 162 14.25 -3.35 -13.36
N ASP A 163 14.78 -2.23 -13.86
CA ASP A 163 14.72 -0.95 -13.16
C ASP A 163 13.35 -0.29 -13.35
N LEU A 164 12.47 -0.41 -12.35
CA LEU A 164 11.14 0.19 -12.39
C LEU A 164 11.16 1.71 -12.67
N ARG A 165 12.25 2.43 -12.34
CA ARG A 165 12.37 3.87 -12.58
C ARG A 165 12.39 4.25 -14.06
N LYS A 166 12.66 3.28 -14.95
CA LYS A 166 12.56 3.48 -16.41
C LYS A 166 11.11 3.56 -16.89
N TYR A 167 10.17 2.97 -16.14
CA TYR A 167 8.77 2.80 -16.52
C TYR A 167 7.81 3.62 -15.66
N TRP A 168 8.25 4.08 -14.49
CA TRP A 168 7.40 4.75 -13.51
C TRP A 168 8.13 5.84 -12.74
N VAL A 169 7.52 7.03 -12.65
CA VAL A 169 8.07 8.17 -11.90
C VAL A 169 7.42 8.21 -10.52
N TYR A 170 8.20 7.90 -9.49
CA TYR A 170 7.71 7.84 -8.12
C TYR A 170 7.31 9.22 -7.60
N SER A 171 6.16 9.26 -6.93
CA SER A 171 5.79 10.43 -6.13
C SER A 171 6.72 10.57 -4.93
N LYS A 172 7.13 11.81 -4.64
CA LYS A 172 7.98 12.15 -3.52
C LYS A 172 7.26 13.11 -2.57
N PRO A 173 7.62 13.15 -1.28
CA PRO A 173 7.23 14.22 -0.38
C PRO A 173 7.59 15.58 -0.97
N SER A 174 6.80 16.59 -0.66
CA SER A 174 6.86 17.89 -1.33
C SER A 174 6.61 19.08 -0.42
N GLY A 175 6.50 18.84 0.90
CA GLY A 175 6.06 19.85 1.87
C GLY A 175 4.56 20.19 1.77
N LYS A 176 3.80 19.52 0.90
CA LYS A 176 2.35 19.70 0.75
C LYS A 176 1.61 18.37 0.82
N ASN A 177 0.35 18.41 1.24
CA ASN A 177 -0.55 17.26 1.31
C ASN A 177 -0.99 16.80 -0.09
N GLN A 178 -0.09 16.14 -0.84
CA GLN A 178 -0.30 15.74 -2.22
C GLN A 178 0.24 14.34 -2.55
N TYR A 179 -0.16 13.83 -3.72
CA TYR A 179 0.29 12.54 -4.26
C TYR A 179 0.00 11.30 -3.40
N GLY A 180 -0.91 11.43 -2.42
CA GLY A 180 -1.21 10.36 -1.46
C GLY A 180 -0.30 10.34 -0.24
N LEU A 181 0.56 11.36 -0.09
CA LEU A 181 1.40 11.60 1.07
C LEU A 181 0.91 12.84 1.84
N TRP A 182 1.24 12.86 3.14
CA TRP A 182 1.20 14.05 3.96
C TRP A 182 2.38 14.97 3.63
N ALA A 183 2.31 16.23 4.06
CA ALA A 183 3.34 17.24 3.81
C ALA A 183 4.72 16.83 4.34
N ASP A 184 4.74 16.12 5.46
CA ASP A 184 5.92 15.55 6.11
C ASP A 184 6.33 14.16 5.56
N GLY A 185 5.65 13.67 4.52
CA GLY A 185 6.09 12.50 3.76
C GLY A 185 5.49 11.17 4.19
N TYR A 186 4.65 11.14 5.24
CA TYR A 186 3.94 9.94 5.66
C TYR A 186 2.76 9.57 4.76
N ALA A 187 2.29 8.35 4.87
CA ALA A 187 1.17 7.82 4.09
C ALA A 187 -0.12 8.57 4.42
N ARG A 188 -0.78 9.15 3.41
CA ARG A 188 -2.13 9.75 3.54
C ARG A 188 -3.21 8.92 2.87
N LYS A 189 -2.82 8.01 1.97
CA LYS A 189 -3.70 7.09 1.25
C LYS A 189 -3.04 5.71 1.13
N ASN A 190 -3.84 4.69 0.81
CA ASN A 190 -3.30 3.39 0.36
C ASN A 190 -2.48 3.53 -0.96
N ARG A 191 -1.65 2.52 -1.24
CA ARG A 191 -0.77 2.35 -2.39
C ARG A 191 0.50 3.22 -2.33
N VAL A 192 0.89 3.64 -1.13
CA VAL A 192 2.10 4.45 -0.91
C VAL A 192 3.12 3.76 -0.01
N GLN A 193 2.95 2.47 0.25
CA GLN A 193 3.85 1.68 1.10
C GLN A 193 5.29 1.76 0.56
N GLY A 194 5.48 1.68 -0.76
CA GLY A 194 6.79 1.87 -1.37
C GLY A 194 7.32 3.30 -1.22
N ASN A 195 6.45 4.32 -1.32
CA ASN A 195 6.88 5.72 -1.20
C ASN A 195 7.40 6.05 0.19
N THR A 196 6.79 5.47 1.24
CA THR A 196 7.22 5.69 2.64
C THR A 196 8.33 4.72 3.04
N PHE A 197 8.32 3.49 2.53
CA PHE A 197 9.37 2.50 2.82
C PHE A 197 10.75 2.90 2.28
N ILE A 198 10.84 3.47 1.07
CA ILE A 198 12.11 3.92 0.49
C ILE A 198 12.80 4.99 1.37
N GLN A 199 12.04 5.72 2.19
CA GLN A 199 12.57 6.73 3.13
C GLN A 199 13.09 6.12 4.44
N SER A 200 12.79 4.84 4.70
CA SER A 200 13.09 4.19 5.98
C SER A 200 14.55 3.77 6.11
N LYS A 201 15.06 3.73 7.35
CA LYS A 201 16.36 3.13 7.66
C LYS A 201 16.42 1.65 7.25
N MET A 202 15.29 0.94 7.34
CA MET A 202 15.19 -0.48 6.95
C MET A 202 15.51 -0.68 5.47
N TYR A 203 14.90 0.12 4.58
CA TYR A 203 15.20 0.06 3.14
C TYR A 203 16.68 0.31 2.87
N HIS A 204 17.27 1.36 3.47
CA HIS A 204 18.68 1.69 3.32
C HIS A 204 19.65 0.66 3.93
N LYS A 205 19.15 -0.27 4.77
CA LYS A 205 19.90 -1.40 5.32
C LYS A 205 19.65 -2.71 4.57
N GLY A 206 19.01 -2.65 3.40
CA GLY A 206 18.81 -3.82 2.54
C GLY A 206 17.59 -4.67 2.87
N VAL A 207 16.73 -4.23 3.80
CA VAL A 207 15.48 -4.94 4.13
C VAL A 207 14.54 -4.92 2.93
N ARG A 208 13.82 -6.01 2.74
CA ARG A 208 12.92 -6.20 1.60
C ARG A 208 11.48 -6.32 2.08
N CYS A 209 10.51 -6.03 1.20
CA CYS A 209 9.09 -6.21 1.53
C CYS A 209 8.81 -7.62 2.03
N TYR A 210 9.41 -8.61 1.37
CA TYR A 210 9.27 -10.03 1.72
C TYR A 210 10.20 -10.50 2.87
N THR A 211 10.90 -9.59 3.54
CA THR A 211 11.46 -9.85 4.87
C THR A 211 10.35 -9.87 5.93
N CYS A 212 9.30 -9.07 5.72
CA CYS A 212 8.16 -8.96 6.63
C CYS A 212 6.91 -9.67 6.10
N HIS A 213 6.72 -9.68 4.79
CA HIS A 213 5.58 -10.29 4.12
C HIS A 213 5.93 -11.62 3.47
N ASP A 214 5.01 -12.55 3.45
CA ASP A 214 5.10 -13.77 2.67
C ASP A 214 4.24 -13.62 1.40
N PRO A 215 4.87 -13.46 0.22
CA PRO A 215 4.14 -13.31 -1.03
C PRO A 215 3.39 -14.59 -1.45
N HIS A 216 3.71 -15.75 -0.86
CA HIS A 216 3.01 -17.01 -1.12
C HIS A 216 1.86 -17.28 -0.12
N GLY A 217 1.64 -16.35 0.81
CA GLY A 217 0.54 -16.39 1.76
C GLY A 217 0.88 -17.07 3.09
N THR A 218 0.32 -16.54 4.17
CA THR A 218 0.42 -17.09 5.53
C THR A 218 -0.92 -16.98 6.23
N ARG A 219 -1.05 -17.68 7.36
CA ARG A 219 -2.19 -17.51 8.28
C ARG A 219 -2.23 -16.15 9.00
N HIS A 220 -1.19 -15.32 8.86
CA HIS A 220 -1.09 -14.07 9.59
C HIS A 220 -1.77 -12.93 8.82
N THR A 221 -2.37 -12.02 9.56
CA THR A 221 -2.95 -10.78 9.02
C THR A 221 -1.93 -10.07 8.12
N ALA A 222 -2.39 -9.63 6.95
CA ALA A 222 -1.55 -9.00 5.92
C ALA A 222 -0.40 -9.84 5.38
N PHE A 223 -0.55 -11.17 5.41
CA PHE A 223 0.43 -12.11 4.89
C PHE A 223 1.81 -11.82 5.46
N THR A 224 1.90 -11.62 6.76
CA THR A 224 3.18 -11.38 7.42
C THR A 224 3.85 -12.70 7.77
N VAL A 225 5.18 -12.74 7.79
CA VAL A 225 5.95 -13.96 8.11
C VAL A 225 5.83 -14.35 9.60
N LYS A 226 5.46 -13.37 10.44
CA LYS A 226 5.10 -13.52 11.86
C LYS A 226 3.95 -12.59 12.19
N SER A 227 3.21 -12.90 13.25
CA SER A 227 2.02 -12.12 13.62
C SER A 227 2.33 -10.64 13.88
N ALA A 228 1.80 -9.77 13.03
CA ALA A 228 1.79 -8.31 13.22
C ALA A 228 0.88 -7.86 14.38
N GLU A 229 -0.03 -8.72 14.86
CA GLU A 229 -0.88 -8.43 16.03
C GLU A 229 -0.09 -8.49 17.36
N THR A 230 1.15 -8.96 17.29
CA THR A 230 2.13 -9.05 18.37
C THR A 230 3.42 -8.33 17.96
N ASN A 231 4.37 -8.18 18.88
CA ASN A 231 5.68 -7.62 18.56
C ASN A 231 6.64 -8.63 17.90
N SER A 232 6.22 -9.89 17.69
CA SER A 232 7.11 -10.97 17.24
C SER A 232 7.80 -10.72 15.91
N LEU A 233 7.16 -9.99 14.99
CA LEU A 233 7.76 -9.60 13.72
C LEU A 233 8.92 -8.62 13.93
N CYS A 234 8.67 -7.51 14.64
CA CYS A 234 9.65 -6.47 14.90
C CYS A 234 10.82 -6.98 15.77
N LEU A 235 10.51 -7.75 16.80
CA LEU A 235 11.49 -8.28 17.75
C LEU A 235 12.38 -9.39 17.17
N SER A 236 12.09 -9.87 15.95
CA SER A 236 13.02 -10.75 15.22
C SER A 236 14.38 -10.08 14.98
N CYS A 237 14.39 -8.76 14.81
CA CYS A 237 15.58 -7.96 14.55
C CYS A 237 15.84 -6.88 15.62
N HIS A 238 14.82 -6.49 16.38
CA HIS A 238 14.88 -5.44 17.41
C HIS A 238 14.73 -5.96 18.85
N GLY A 239 14.73 -7.28 19.03
CA GLY A 239 14.69 -7.89 20.36
C GLY A 239 16.01 -7.70 21.13
N GLU A 240 15.96 -7.90 22.44
CA GLU A 240 17.08 -7.62 23.37
C GLU A 240 18.40 -8.31 23.01
N LYS A 241 18.33 -9.47 22.35
CA LYS A 241 19.49 -10.28 21.95
C LYS A 241 20.03 -9.93 20.56
N THR A 242 19.62 -8.81 19.98
CA THR A 242 19.98 -8.42 18.61
C THR A 242 20.84 -7.16 18.60
N GLN A 243 21.62 -6.98 17.53
CA GLN A 243 22.44 -5.77 17.36
C GLN A 243 21.60 -4.49 17.24
N SER A 244 20.32 -4.61 16.86
CA SER A 244 19.41 -3.47 16.70
C SER A 244 18.39 -3.38 17.84
N ALA A 245 18.70 -3.95 19.02
CA ALA A 245 17.84 -3.88 20.20
C ALA A 245 17.43 -2.43 20.50
N VAL A 246 16.12 -2.20 20.64
CA VAL A 246 15.54 -0.85 20.82
C VAL A 246 15.18 -0.52 22.26
N PHE A 247 15.14 -1.52 23.14
CA PHE A 247 15.02 -1.38 24.58
C PHE A 247 15.94 -2.40 25.26
N LYS A 248 16.54 -2.01 26.40
CA LYS A 248 17.23 -2.94 27.29
C LYS A 248 16.24 -3.31 28.39
N ASN A 249 15.86 -4.59 28.46
CA ASN A 249 15.16 -5.24 29.58
C ASN A 249 13.64 -5.04 29.72
N ASP A 250 13.09 -3.84 29.48
CA ASP A 250 11.65 -3.61 29.70
C ASP A 250 10.96 -2.86 28.54
N LEU A 251 9.98 -3.54 27.93
CA LEU A 251 9.12 -2.96 26.90
C LEU A 251 8.28 -1.81 27.46
N SER A 252 7.81 -1.92 28.72
CA SER A 252 6.95 -0.94 29.36
C SER A 252 7.69 0.37 29.63
N GLU A 253 9.00 0.33 29.90
CA GLU A 253 9.82 1.53 30.01
C GLU A 253 9.99 2.23 28.65
N HIS A 254 10.04 1.48 27.56
CA HIS A 254 10.15 2.07 26.22
C HIS A 254 8.83 2.66 25.73
N THR A 255 7.73 1.94 25.94
CA THR A 255 6.42 2.32 25.43
C THR A 255 5.69 3.24 26.40
N HIS A 256 6.06 3.25 27.68
CA HIS A 256 5.33 3.86 28.79
C HIS A 256 3.88 3.36 28.91
N HIS A 257 3.66 2.11 28.49
CA HIS A 257 2.39 1.41 28.58
C HIS A 257 2.59 0.06 29.23
N ASN A 258 1.54 -0.52 29.82
CA ASN A 258 1.60 -1.91 30.26
C ASN A 258 2.01 -2.82 29.08
N ALA A 259 2.96 -3.73 29.30
CA ALA A 259 3.52 -4.61 28.26
C ALA A 259 2.48 -5.39 27.46
N THR A 260 1.32 -5.74 28.04
CA THR A 260 0.26 -6.50 27.35
C THR A 260 -0.79 -5.62 26.68
N SER A 261 -0.74 -4.31 26.88
CA SER A 261 -1.69 -3.37 26.28
C SER A 261 -1.43 -3.13 24.79
N SER A 262 -2.45 -2.63 24.08
CA SER A 262 -2.29 -2.21 22.68
C SER A 262 -1.22 -1.13 22.50
N GLY A 263 -1.05 -0.23 23.48
CA GLY A 263 -0.03 0.83 23.46
C GLY A 263 1.41 0.30 23.46
N SER A 264 1.61 -0.96 23.87
CA SER A 264 2.92 -1.61 23.82
C SER A 264 3.20 -2.35 22.51
N LYS A 265 2.31 -2.28 21.51
CA LYS A 265 2.55 -2.86 20.19
C LYS A 265 3.39 -1.92 19.32
N CYS A 266 4.52 -2.39 18.81
CA CYS A 266 5.46 -1.56 18.02
C CYS A 266 4.77 -0.83 16.85
N ILE A 267 3.86 -1.52 16.17
CA ILE A 267 3.16 -1.00 14.99
C ILE A 267 2.20 0.15 15.30
N GLU A 268 1.77 0.35 16.56
CA GLU A 268 0.84 1.43 16.88
C GLU A 268 1.54 2.79 16.95
N CYS A 269 2.84 2.82 17.26
CA CYS A 269 3.62 4.05 17.30
C CYS A 269 4.56 4.21 16.08
N HIS A 270 5.10 3.11 15.55
CA HIS A 270 6.05 3.11 14.43
C HIS A 270 5.44 2.85 13.06
N MET A 271 4.22 2.29 13.02
CA MET A 271 3.43 2.12 11.78
C MET A 271 1.98 2.54 12.00
N PRO A 272 1.71 3.73 12.57
CA PRO A 272 0.36 4.12 12.90
C PRO A 272 -0.48 4.24 11.64
N LYS A 273 -1.80 4.15 11.84
CA LYS A 273 -2.80 4.34 10.80
C LYS A 273 -2.87 5.82 10.42
N THR A 274 -2.13 6.23 9.39
CA THR A 274 -2.08 7.62 8.91
C THR A 274 -2.84 7.86 7.61
N GLY A 275 -3.23 6.79 6.91
CA GLY A 275 -3.84 6.86 5.59
C GLY A 275 -5.24 6.28 5.51
N LYS A 276 -5.93 6.59 4.41
CA LYS A 276 -7.24 6.01 4.04
C LYS A 276 -7.13 5.00 2.89
N ASN A 277 -7.76 3.84 3.04
CA ASN A 277 -7.99 2.80 2.05
C ASN A 277 -9.49 2.64 1.75
N ALA A 278 -10.24 1.94 2.62
CA ALA A 278 -11.68 1.80 2.57
C ALA A 278 -12.32 2.85 3.50
N VAL A 279 -11.97 2.81 4.78
CA VAL A 279 -12.42 3.76 5.81
C VAL A 279 -11.30 4.73 6.18
N LYS A 280 -11.62 5.75 6.99
CA LYS A 280 -10.60 6.71 7.46
C LYS A 280 -9.67 5.97 8.44
N TRP A 281 -8.35 6.15 8.30
CA TRP A 281 -7.35 5.60 9.22
C TRP A 281 -7.30 4.06 9.26
N ASP A 282 -7.34 3.41 8.11
CA ASP A 282 -7.18 1.94 7.97
C ASP A 282 -5.91 1.53 7.21
N SER A 283 -5.11 2.51 6.75
CA SER A 283 -3.83 2.28 6.09
C SER A 283 -2.69 2.70 7.00
N ARG A 284 -1.77 1.76 7.28
CA ARG A 284 -0.57 1.99 8.09
C ARG A 284 0.58 2.57 7.27
N ASP A 285 1.34 3.45 7.90
CA ASP A 285 2.59 3.98 7.35
C ASP A 285 3.71 2.92 7.36
N HIS A 286 4.65 3.01 6.40
CA HIS A 286 5.78 2.07 6.24
C HIS A 286 7.15 2.79 6.28
N SER A 287 7.23 3.99 6.86
CA SER A 287 8.51 4.63 7.16
C SER A 287 9.19 4.03 8.42
N PHE A 288 8.42 3.31 9.25
CA PHE A 288 8.86 2.64 10.48
C PHE A 288 9.43 3.58 11.55
N THR A 289 9.27 4.90 11.39
CA THR A 289 9.66 5.88 12.42
C THR A 289 8.51 6.14 13.38
N PHE A 290 8.85 6.56 14.59
CA PHE A 290 7.87 7.11 15.51
C PHE A 290 7.25 8.36 14.89
N ILE A 291 5.94 8.35 14.64
CA ILE A 291 5.22 9.52 14.14
C ILE A 291 4.77 10.35 15.33
N SER A 292 5.58 11.35 15.66
CA SER A 292 5.39 12.26 16.79
C SER A 292 4.09 13.06 16.70
N PRO A 293 3.44 13.41 17.83
CA PRO A 293 2.34 14.37 17.85
C PRO A 293 2.67 15.73 17.20
N LEU A 294 3.95 16.11 17.15
CA LEU A 294 4.40 17.31 16.42
C LEU A 294 4.05 17.27 14.92
N SER A 295 4.01 16.08 14.30
CA SER A 295 3.56 15.92 12.91
C SER A 295 2.10 16.33 12.73
N THR A 296 1.24 16.03 13.72
CA THR A 296 -0.15 16.49 13.69
C THR A 296 -0.24 17.99 13.83
N ILE A 297 0.48 18.56 14.81
CA ILE A 297 0.47 20.01 15.08
C ILE A 297 0.91 20.80 13.85
N ARG A 298 1.96 20.35 13.15
CA ARG A 298 2.53 21.09 12.01
C ARG A 298 1.86 20.81 10.68
N PHE A 299 1.37 19.59 10.45
CA PHE A 299 0.99 19.12 9.11
C PHE A 299 -0.40 18.47 9.03
N GLY A 300 -1.05 18.23 10.18
CA GLY A 300 -2.31 17.51 10.28
C GLY A 300 -2.20 16.00 10.09
N THR A 301 -0.99 15.46 10.06
CA THR A 301 -0.74 14.02 9.92
C THR A 301 -1.13 13.29 11.21
N PRO A 302 -1.93 12.20 11.18
CA PRO A 302 -2.18 11.39 12.40
C PRO A 302 -0.90 10.86 13.01
N ASN A 303 -0.88 10.74 14.34
CA ASN A 303 0.29 10.32 15.09
C ASN A 303 0.03 9.04 15.90
N GLY A 304 1.09 8.49 16.50
CA GLY A 304 1.02 7.25 17.29
C GLY A 304 0.21 7.34 18.59
N CYS A 305 -0.02 8.54 19.13
CA CYS A 305 -0.68 8.74 20.42
C CYS A 305 -2.19 9.01 20.25
N ASN A 306 -2.56 10.01 19.45
CA ASN A 306 -3.95 10.46 19.30
C ASN A 306 -4.82 9.51 18.47
N ASN A 307 -4.26 8.43 17.92
CA ASN A 307 -5.04 7.32 17.37
C ASN A 307 -5.76 6.51 18.46
N CYS A 308 -5.26 6.51 19.69
CA CYS A 308 -5.88 5.84 20.84
C CYS A 308 -6.40 6.86 21.87
N HIS A 309 -5.65 7.93 22.14
CA HIS A 309 -6.03 9.01 23.04
C HIS A 309 -6.85 10.08 22.31
N THR A 310 -8.03 9.68 21.83
CA THR A 310 -8.88 10.54 20.99
C THR A 310 -9.52 11.70 21.75
N ASP A 311 -9.54 11.63 23.09
CA ASP A 311 -10.01 12.67 24.01
C ASP A 311 -8.94 13.71 24.34
N LYS A 312 -7.69 13.50 23.92
CA LYS A 312 -6.56 14.39 24.20
C LYS A 312 -6.12 15.16 22.97
N THR A 313 -5.52 16.33 23.19
CA THR A 313 -4.94 17.13 22.11
C THR A 313 -3.55 16.61 21.70
N PRO A 314 -3.09 16.90 20.47
CA PRO A 314 -1.71 16.64 20.07
C PRO A 314 -0.66 17.36 20.92
N GLU A 315 -0.96 18.55 21.44
CA GLU A 315 -0.07 19.31 22.32
C GLU A 315 0.14 18.61 23.66
N TRP A 316 -0.94 18.03 24.23
CA TRP A 316 -0.83 17.18 25.41
C TRP A 316 0.09 15.99 25.14
N ALA A 317 -0.17 15.25 24.05
CA ALA A 317 0.61 14.07 23.71
C ALA A 317 2.08 14.41 23.44
N LEU A 318 2.34 15.56 22.81
CA LEU A 318 3.70 16.06 22.59
C LEU A 318 4.39 16.34 23.93
N LYS A 319 3.70 16.98 24.87
CA LYS A 319 4.25 17.25 26.20
C LYS A 319 4.62 15.94 26.92
N GLU A 320 3.71 14.97 26.98
CA GLU A 320 3.95 13.68 27.66
C GLU A 320 5.20 12.97 27.11
N VAL A 321 5.29 12.79 25.78
CA VAL A 321 6.43 12.08 25.18
C VAL A 321 7.74 12.85 25.35
N THR A 322 7.68 14.17 25.37
CA THR A 322 8.83 15.04 25.58
C THR A 322 9.34 14.91 27.02
N ASP A 323 8.44 14.88 28.00
CA ASP A 323 8.78 14.66 29.41
C ASP A 323 9.46 13.29 29.60
N TRP A 324 9.02 12.24 28.90
CA TRP A 324 9.70 10.93 28.92
C TRP A 324 11.15 10.98 28.44
N THR A 325 11.42 11.84 27.46
CA THR A 325 12.76 11.97 26.86
C THR A 325 13.72 12.76 27.74
N PHE A 326 13.20 13.66 28.58
CA PHE A 326 13.97 14.53 29.46
C PHE A 326 14.06 14.05 30.91
N LEU A 327 13.37 12.96 31.27
CA LEU A 327 13.49 12.27 32.56
C LEU A 327 14.65 11.24 32.60
N LYS A 328 15.61 11.33 31.68
CA LYS A 328 16.83 10.51 31.65
C LYS A 328 18.11 11.33 31.79
#